data_AF-A0A831TAS0-F1
#
_entry.id   AF-A0A831TAS0-F1
#
_cell.length_a   1.000
_cell.length_b   1.000
_cell.length_c   1.000
_cell.angle_alpha   90.00
_cell.angle_beta   90.00
_cell.angle_gamma   90.00
#
_symmetry.space_group_name_H-M   'P 1'
#
loop_
_entity.id
_entity.type
_entity.pdbx_description
1 polymer ?
#
loop_
_entity_poly.entity_id
_entity_poly.type
_entity_poly.pdbx_seq_one_letter_code
_entity_poly.pdbx_strand_id
1 'polypeptide(L)'
;MAVAPIVSKLTQIASAYLDGKLSFDEFESEFIHLTWPVHPIFDESLQELVFNIDAAIVRYHEDILDEQEFRRELAALIRQLQVTVDNEAVTRTHTATT
;
A
#
# COMPACT_ATOMS: atom_id res chain seq x y z
N MET A 1 10.51 14.50 2.76
CA MET A 1 9.04 14.41 2.93
C MET A 1 8.75 13.30 3.91
N ALA A 2 7.75 13.44 4.78
CA ALA A 2 7.41 12.37 5.72
C ALA A 2 6.72 11.22 4.96
N VAL A 3 7.20 10.00 5.14
CA VAL A 3 6.67 8.76 4.52
C VAL A 3 5.33 8.34 5.16
N ALA A 4 5.14 8.64 6.44
CA ALA A 4 3.95 8.33 7.23
C ALA A 4 2.58 8.76 6.62
N PRO A 5 2.39 9.96 6.06
CA PRO A 5 1.12 10.36 5.45
C PRO A 5 0.74 9.51 4.24
N ILE A 6 1.70 9.06 3.43
CA ILE A 6 1.43 8.27 2.24
C ILE A 6 0.99 6.85 2.65
N VAL A 7 1.72 6.24 3.58
CA VAL A 7 1.37 4.95 4.18
C VAL A 7 -0.04 4.95 4.77
N SER A 8 -0.37 5.99 5.54
CA SER A 8 -1.70 6.13 6.15
C SER A 8 -2.79 6.23 5.08
N LYS A 9 -2.56 7.03 4.03
CA LYS A 9 -3.51 7.20 2.94
C LYS A 9 -3.68 5.94 2.11
N LEU A 10 -2.59 5.23 1.81
CA LEU A 10 -2.61 3.95 1.07
C LEU A 10 -3.39 2.89 1.84
N THR A 11 -3.15 2.79 3.15
CA THR A 11 -3.89 1.89 4.05
C THR A 11 -5.38 2.24 4.07
N GLN A 12 -5.71 3.53 4.08
CA GLN A 12 -7.10 4.00 4.09
C GLN A 12 -7.86 3.61 2.82
N ILE A 13 -7.29 3.88 1.64
CA ILE A 13 -7.95 3.58 0.36
C ILE A 13 -8.10 2.08 0.14
N ALA A 14 -7.07 1.29 0.47
CA ALA A 14 -7.12 -0.16 0.35
C ALA A 14 -8.16 -0.77 1.31
N SER A 15 -8.24 -0.27 2.56
CA SER A 15 -9.27 -0.72 3.50
C SER A 15 -10.67 -0.36 3.02
N ALA A 16 -10.87 0.82 2.44
CA ALA A 16 -12.16 1.23 1.90
C ALA A 16 -12.62 0.33 0.73
N TYR A 17 -11.71 -0.07 -0.15
CA TYR A 17 -11.99 -1.06 -1.19
C TYR A 17 -12.31 -2.45 -0.61
N LEU A 18 -11.50 -2.94 0.32
CA LEU A 18 -11.70 -4.25 0.96
C LEU A 18 -13.04 -4.34 1.72
N ASP A 19 -13.48 -3.22 2.32
CA ASP A 19 -14.79 -3.09 2.97
C ASP A 19 -15.97 -2.94 1.98
N GLY A 20 -15.70 -2.83 0.67
CA GLY A 20 -16.73 -2.61 -0.36
C GLY A 20 -17.29 -1.18 -0.38
N LYS A 21 -16.59 -0.22 0.24
CA LYS A 21 -16.96 1.20 0.23
C LYS A 21 -16.45 1.94 -1.01
N LEU A 22 -15.45 1.37 -1.69
CA LEU A 22 -14.98 1.79 -3.00
C LEU A 22 -15.18 0.64 -4.00
N SER A 23 -15.56 1.00 -5.21
CA SER A 23 -15.40 0.13 -6.38
C SER A 23 -13.91 -0.04 -6.72
N PHE A 24 -13.62 -1.00 -7.59
CA PHE A 24 -12.25 -1.21 -8.08
C PHE A 24 -11.72 0.03 -8.83
N ASP A 25 -12.52 0.62 -9.73
CA ASP A 25 -12.14 1.79 -10.51
C ASP A 25 -11.81 3.01 -9.61
N GLU A 26 -12.61 3.22 -8.56
CA GLU A 26 -12.35 4.28 -7.58
C GLU A 26 -11.07 4.03 -6.79
N PHE A 27 -10.82 2.78 -6.40
CA PHE A 27 -9.59 2.38 -5.72
C PHE A 27 -8.36 2.63 -6.60
N GLU A 28 -8.38 2.17 -7.85
CA GLU A 28 -7.27 2.33 -8.79
C GLU A 28 -6.96 3.80 -9.04
N SER A 29 -8.00 4.61 -9.29
CA SER A 29 -7.86 6.06 -9.49
C SER A 29 -7.19 6.74 -8.28
N GLU A 30 -7.66 6.45 -7.06
CA GLU A 30 -7.07 7.00 -5.84
C GLU A 30 -5.63 6.51 -5.61
N PHE A 31 -5.34 5.25 -5.93
CA PHE A 31 -4.01 4.67 -5.82
C PHE A 31 -3.01 5.37 -6.76
N ILE A 32 -3.38 5.57 -8.03
CA ILE A 32 -2.54 6.25 -9.02
C ILE A 32 -2.29 7.70 -8.59
N HIS A 33 -3.34 8.43 -8.18
CA HIS A 33 -3.19 9.81 -7.71
C HIS A 33 -2.28 9.93 -6.49
N LEU A 34 -2.30 8.94 -5.59
CA LEU A 34 -1.47 8.92 -4.40
C LEU A 34 0.00 8.60 -4.73
N THR A 35 0.26 7.68 -5.65
CA THR A 35 1.60 7.09 -5.85
C THR A 35 2.38 7.76 -6.98
N TRP A 36 1.72 8.23 -8.03
CA TRP A 36 2.37 8.86 -9.20
C TRP A 36 3.28 10.06 -8.86
N PRO A 37 2.88 11.01 -7.97
CA PRO A 37 3.69 12.19 -7.70
C PRO A 37 4.94 11.90 -6.84
N VAL A 38 4.94 10.77 -6.14
CA VAL A 38 5.92 10.44 -5.07
C VAL A 38 6.72 9.19 -5.38
N HIS A 39 6.46 8.55 -6.52
CA HIS A 39 7.18 7.38 -7.03
C HIS A 39 8.72 7.47 -6.94
N PRO A 40 9.40 8.62 -7.21
CA PRO A 40 10.85 8.70 -7.08
C PRO A 40 11.37 9.01 -5.65
N ILE A 41 10.48 9.15 -4.66
CA ILE A 41 10.80 9.63 -3.30
C ILE A 41 10.57 8.55 -2.24
N PHE A 42 10.08 7.37 -2.62
CA PHE A 42 9.83 6.29 -1.70
C PHE A 42 11.12 5.70 -1.12
N ASP A 43 11.07 5.30 0.15
CA ASP A 43 12.01 4.33 0.69
C ASP A 43 11.83 2.99 -0.04
N GLU A 44 12.89 2.20 -0.15
CA GLU A 44 12.92 0.93 -0.90
C GLU A 44 11.74 0.00 -0.52
N SER A 45 11.41 -0.07 0.78
CA SER A 45 10.33 -0.93 1.29
C SER A 45 8.94 -0.47 0.82
N LEU A 46 8.71 0.85 0.78
CA LEU A 46 7.44 1.41 0.32
C LEU A 46 7.33 1.34 -1.20
N GLN A 47 8.45 1.52 -1.90
CA GLN A 47 8.51 1.40 -3.35
C GLN A 47 8.17 -0.03 -3.79
N GLU A 48 8.75 -1.05 -3.15
CA GLU A 48 8.45 -2.46 -3.42
C GLU A 48 6.96 -2.76 -3.20
N LEU A 49 6.38 -2.26 -2.12
CA LEU A 49 4.96 -2.45 -1.85
C LEU A 49 4.07 -1.81 -2.92
N VAL A 50 4.36 -0.57 -3.30
CA VAL A 50 3.61 0.14 -4.36
C VAL A 50 3.68 -0.64 -5.67
N PHE A 51 4.85 -1.16 -6.03
CA PHE A 51 5.00 -2.02 -7.21
C PHE A 51 4.19 -3.32 -7.11
N ASN A 52 4.17 -3.96 -5.94
CA ASN A 52 3.40 -5.19 -5.76
C ASN A 52 1.89 -4.95 -5.87
N ILE A 53 1.39 -3.80 -5.38
CA ILE A 53 -0.01 -3.41 -5.54
C ILE A 53 -0.32 -3.11 -7.01
N ASP A 54 0.55 -2.37 -7.70
CA ASP A 54 0.42 -2.08 -9.13
C ASP A 54 0.40 -3.35 -9.98
N ALA A 55 1.30 -4.30 -9.69
CA ALA A 55 1.31 -5.61 -10.35
C ALA A 55 0.02 -6.41 -10.11
N ALA A 56 -0.56 -6.34 -8.91
CA ALA A 56 -1.84 -6.99 -8.62
C ALA A 56 -3.00 -6.34 -9.39
N ILE A 57 -3.00 -5.00 -9.53
CA ILE A 57 -3.97 -4.24 -10.34
C ILE A 57 -3.90 -4.69 -11.81
N VAL A 58 -2.69 -4.75 -12.39
CA VAL A 58 -2.50 -5.22 -13.77
C VAL A 58 -2.99 -6.65 -13.95
N ARG A 59 -2.66 -7.57 -13.03
CA ARG A 59 -3.11 -8.97 -13.11
C ARG A 59 -4.63 -9.10 -13.01
N TYR A 60 -5.28 -8.25 -12.23
CA TYR A 60 -6.74 -8.20 -12.18
C TYR A 60 -7.34 -7.69 -13.50
N HIS A 61 -6.79 -6.63 -14.08
CA HIS A 61 -7.21 -6.12 -15.40
C HIS A 61 -7.01 -7.11 -16.54
N GLU A 62 -5.98 -7.95 -16.46
CA GLU A 62 -5.70 -9.00 -17.45
C GLU A 62 -6.52 -10.29 -17.21
N ASP A 63 -7.50 -10.27 -16.31
CA ASP A 63 -8.31 -11.43 -15.91
C ASP A 63 -7.47 -12.63 -15.41
N ILE A 64 -6.22 -12.38 -14.96
CA ILE A 64 -5.33 -13.38 -14.36
C ILE A 64 -5.73 -13.66 -12.92
N LEU A 65 -6.24 -12.63 -12.22
CA LEU A 65 -6.79 -12.71 -10.87
C LEU A 65 -8.27 -12.39 -10.92
N ASP A 66 -9.09 -13.15 -10.19
CA ASP A 66 -10.45 -12.73 -9.90
C ASP A 66 -10.51 -11.68 -8.77
N GLU A 67 -11.67 -11.06 -8.56
CA GLU A 67 -11.83 -10.00 -7.55
C GLU A 67 -11.54 -10.52 -6.13
N GLN A 68 -11.89 -11.77 -5.85
CA GLN A 68 -11.64 -12.36 -4.53
C GLN A 68 -10.15 -12.58 -4.30
N GLU A 69 -9.42 -13.07 -5.30
CA GLU A 69 -7.98 -13.26 -5.26
C GLU A 69 -7.25 -11.92 -5.14
N PHE A 70 -7.64 -10.92 -5.94
CA PHE A 70 -7.12 -9.57 -5.84
C PHE A 70 -7.31 -8.97 -4.43
N ARG A 71 -8.53 -9.07 -3.87
CA ARG A 71 -8.81 -8.62 -2.49
C ARG A 71 -7.93 -9.34 -1.46
N ARG A 72 -7.64 -10.62 -1.64
CA ARG A 72 -6.74 -11.38 -0.74
C ARG A 72 -5.29 -10.91 -0.85
N GLU A 73 -4.78 -10.74 -2.08
CA GLU A 73 -3.42 -10.24 -2.31
C GLU A 73 -3.26 -8.83 -1.72
N LEU A 74 -4.19 -7.93 -2.00
CA LEU A 74 -4.19 -6.57 -1.45
C LEU A 74 -4.21 -6.55 0.08
N ALA A 75 -5.05 -7.37 0.71
CA ALA A 75 -5.11 -7.48 2.17
C ALA A 75 -3.78 -7.98 2.77
N ALA A 76 -3.08 -8.89 2.10
CA ALA A 76 -1.77 -9.37 2.53
C ALA A 76 -0.70 -8.27 2.44
N LEU A 77 -0.68 -7.52 1.34
CA LEU A 77 0.24 -6.41 1.11
C LEU A 77 0.05 -5.29 2.17
N ILE A 78 -1.19 -4.90 2.47
CA ILE A 78 -1.46 -3.90 3.50
C ILE A 78 -1.02 -4.35 4.90
N ARG A 79 -1.16 -5.64 5.24
CA ARG A 79 -0.65 -6.18 6.50
C ARG A 79 0.88 -6.12 6.57
N GLN A 80 1.58 -6.43 5.49
CA GLN A 80 3.04 -6.32 5.42
C GLN A 80 3.51 -4.87 5.65
N LEU A 81 2.79 -3.90 5.08
CA LEU A 81 3.07 -2.48 5.29
C LEU A 81 2.97 -2.08 6.77
N GLN A 82 1.89 -2.48 7.44
CA GLN A 82 1.67 -2.17 8.85
C GLN A 82 2.79 -2.74 9.73
N VAL A 83 3.16 -4.02 9.52
CA VAL A 83 4.25 -4.67 10.26
C VAL A 83 5.60 -3.96 10.03
N THR A 84 5.87 -3.52 8.80
CA THR A 84 7.12 -2.83 8.45
C THR A 84 7.21 -1.48 9.16
N VAL A 85 6.13 -0.71 9.15
CA VAL A 85 6.05 0.62 9.77
C VAL A 85 6.14 0.53 11.30
N ASP A 86 5.50 -0.47 11.91
CA ASP A 86 5.59 -0.71 13.36
C ASP A 86 7.02 -1.07 13.79
N ASN A 87 7.72 -1.92 13.02
CA ASN A 87 9.10 -2.30 13.31
C ASN A 87 10.09 -1.12 13.15
N GLU A 88 9.90 -0.27 12.15
CA GLU A 88 10.69 0.94 11.99
C GLU A 88 10.46 1.97 13.13
N ALA A 89 9.23 2.05 13.65
CA ALA A 89 8.91 2.91 14.80
C ALA A 89 9.56 2.42 16.10
N VAL A 90 9.62 1.09 16.30
CA VAL A 90 10.30 0.46 17.45
C VAL A 90 11.82 0.64 17.41
N THR A 91 12.42 0.68 16.21
CA THR A 91 13.87 0.81 16.08
C THR A 91 14.37 2.24 16.39
N ARG A 92 13.55 3.27 16.09
CA ARG A 92 13.91 4.68 16.34
C ARG A 92 13.84 5.10 17.81
N THR A 93 13.15 4.36 18.68
CA THR A 93 13.07 4.67 20.12
C THR A 93 14.23 4.08 20.94
N HIS A 94 15.00 3.14 20.38
CA HIS A 94 16.03 2.41 21.13
C HIS A 94 17.46 2.97 21.00
N THR A 95 17.71 3.94 20.12
CA THR A 95 19.05 4.56 19.93
C THR A 95 19.23 5.91 20.63
N ALA A 96 18.31 6.30 21.51
CA ALA A 96 18.38 7.55 22.28
C ALA A 96 18.71 7.31 23.76
N THR A 97 19.64 6.42 24.08
CA THR A 97 20.29 6.36 25.41
C THR A 97 21.65 5.68 25.30
N THR A 98 22.71 6.44 25.07
CA THR A 98 24.07 6.20 25.59
C THR A 98 24.84 7.50 25.50
#